data_AF-A0A1I1XK61-F1
#
_entry.id   AF-A0A1I1XK61-F1
#
_cell.length_a   1.000
_cell.length_b   1.000
_cell.length_c   1.000
_cell.angle_alpha   90.00
_cell.angle_beta   90.00
_cell.angle_gamma   90.00
#
_symmetry.space_group_name_H-M   'P 1'
#
loop_
_entity.id
_entity.type
_entity.pdbx_description
1 polymer ?
#
loop_
_entity_poly.entity_id
_entity_poly.type
_entity_poly.pdbx_seq_one_letter_code
_entity_poly.pdbx_strand_id
1 'polypeptide(L)'
;MKQQSLDAIVDRGLAAVDDDDLKTAEDALEEAARLGGENHVRVLHLAGMVAWAQGRLDQAAGYLMQAADGAPEDPQIYLDCAECLLSHGEDLDEAEAAARAVLRLEGADTDSIDQARLLLAQIRLSDDDTDEALELLEGISAERKNDAAYLSIHGFVLMNSNRPKEAAESLGRAVAVDPEDPDVHYWYGQALEVLGDVAGARAEMLKVLELDARDLEDHEPVSEELAEDLRGQFEALLEDIPDQVLKLVASAPITVQDRPTAAQVEAGADPRGIVTFVGRARTDDAEARLDSIVLMRDFLLDEIEGDDDIPELLMIGLVDELRRFFRLEGLEVATGTED
;
A
#
# COMPACT_ATOMS: atom_id res chain seq x y z
N MET A 1 -1.27 11.52 48.13
CA MET A 1 -1.18 11.28 46.67
C MET A 1 -2.44 10.55 46.30
N LYS A 2 -3.30 11.15 45.44
CA LYS A 2 -4.48 10.44 44.93
C LYS A 2 -3.94 9.34 44.01
N GLN A 3 -4.25 8.10 44.33
CA GLN A 3 -3.98 6.95 43.47
C GLN A 3 -4.80 7.19 42.19
N GLN A 4 -4.13 7.44 41.06
CA GLN A 4 -4.81 7.47 39.77
C GLN A 4 -5.35 6.05 39.52
N SER A 5 -6.58 5.93 39.03
CA SER A 5 -7.12 4.64 38.61
C SER A 5 -6.33 4.17 37.39
N LEU A 6 -6.23 2.84 37.20
CA LEU A 6 -5.67 2.24 35.99
C LEU A 6 -6.30 2.85 34.73
N ASP A 7 -7.60 3.10 34.74
CA ASP A 7 -8.32 3.77 33.65
C ASP A 7 -7.76 5.16 33.33
N ALA A 8 -7.46 5.98 34.32
CA ALA A 8 -6.95 7.34 34.08
C ALA A 8 -5.50 7.32 33.54
N ILE A 9 -4.73 6.28 33.89
CA ILE A 9 -3.39 6.06 33.34
C ILE A 9 -3.51 5.64 31.87
N VAL A 10 -4.43 4.74 31.57
CA VAL A 10 -4.68 4.29 30.19
C VAL A 10 -5.22 5.43 29.32
N ASP A 11 -6.20 6.21 29.79
CA ASP A 11 -6.75 7.35 29.05
C ASP A 11 -5.65 8.35 28.66
N ARG A 12 -4.71 8.61 29.59
CA ARG A 12 -3.54 9.44 29.34
C ARG A 12 -2.60 8.80 28.31
N GLY A 13 -2.39 7.49 28.40
CA GLY A 13 -1.53 6.75 27.49
C GLY A 13 -2.08 6.75 26.06
N LEU A 14 -3.38 6.47 25.87
CA LEU A 14 -4.01 6.45 24.56
C LEU A 14 -4.00 7.84 23.92
N ALA A 15 -4.34 8.89 24.67
CA ALA A 15 -4.24 10.26 24.18
C ALA A 15 -2.79 10.63 23.80
N ALA A 16 -1.80 10.09 24.51
CA ALA A 16 -0.40 10.30 24.16
C ALA A 16 0.02 9.55 22.89
N VAL A 17 -0.59 8.41 22.57
CA VAL A 17 -0.40 7.74 21.27
C VAL A 17 -1.00 8.61 20.16
N ASP A 18 -2.21 9.14 20.34
CA ASP A 18 -2.87 10.01 19.36
C ASP A 18 -2.06 11.30 19.08
N ASP A 19 -1.36 11.81 20.11
CA ASP A 19 -0.51 13.00 20.03
C ASP A 19 0.94 12.69 19.55
N ASP A 20 1.25 11.45 19.17
CA ASP A 20 2.61 10.96 18.83
C ASP A 20 3.66 11.16 19.95
N ASP A 21 3.20 11.29 21.21
CA ASP A 21 4.05 11.34 22.41
C ASP A 21 4.27 9.91 22.95
N LEU A 22 5.02 9.12 22.18
CA LEU A 22 5.35 7.72 22.53
C LEU A 22 5.97 7.58 23.91
N LYS A 23 6.73 8.58 24.36
CA LYS A 23 7.36 8.57 25.67
C LYS A 23 6.32 8.63 26.79
N THR A 24 5.34 9.52 26.69
CA THR A 24 4.27 9.63 27.70
C THR A 24 3.39 8.38 27.70
N ALA A 25 3.19 7.75 26.55
CA ALA A 25 2.46 6.49 26.41
C ALA A 25 3.21 5.31 27.06
N GLU A 26 4.52 5.19 26.85
CA GLU A 26 5.39 4.21 27.54
C GLU A 26 5.38 4.43 29.06
N ASP A 27 5.53 5.67 29.52
CA ASP A 27 5.49 6.01 30.95
C ASP A 27 4.15 5.58 31.59
N ALA A 28 3.04 5.66 30.83
CA ALA A 28 1.73 5.20 31.27
C ALA A 28 1.68 3.67 31.39
N LEU A 29 2.24 2.92 30.44
CA LEU A 29 2.35 1.46 30.51
C LEU A 29 3.19 1.01 31.71
N GLU A 30 4.34 1.64 31.95
CA GLU A 30 5.19 1.33 33.12
C GLU A 30 4.48 1.62 34.45
N GLU A 31 3.68 2.69 34.50
CA GLU A 31 2.86 3.01 35.66
C GLU A 31 1.74 1.98 35.87
N ALA A 32 1.04 1.59 34.80
CA ALA A 32 0.00 0.56 34.85
C ALA A 32 0.55 -0.81 35.27
N ALA A 33 1.72 -1.19 34.77
CA ALA A 33 2.41 -2.42 35.16
C ALA A 33 2.81 -2.42 36.65
N ARG A 34 3.32 -1.29 37.18
CA ARG A 34 3.61 -1.14 38.62
C ARG A 34 2.37 -1.30 39.52
N LEU A 35 1.18 -1.05 38.97
CA LEU A 35 -0.09 -1.27 39.64
C LEU A 35 -0.67 -2.68 39.44
N GLY A 36 0.05 -3.58 38.75
CA GLY A 36 -0.39 -4.94 38.44
C GLY A 36 -1.42 -5.01 37.32
N GLY A 37 -1.46 -4.00 36.43
CA GLY A 37 -2.41 -3.89 35.32
C GLY A 37 -2.04 -4.69 34.08
N GLU A 38 -1.01 -5.55 34.11
CA GLU A 38 -0.44 -6.21 32.92
C GLU A 38 -1.47 -7.03 32.11
N ASN A 39 -2.49 -7.61 32.77
CA ASN A 39 -3.57 -8.35 32.12
C ASN A 39 -4.90 -7.58 32.08
N HIS A 40 -4.87 -6.29 32.40
CA HIS A 40 -6.07 -5.45 32.32
C HIS A 40 -6.35 -5.13 30.86
N VAL A 41 -7.57 -5.38 30.39
CA VAL A 41 -7.93 -5.26 28.97
C VAL A 41 -7.53 -3.92 28.34
N ARG A 42 -7.84 -2.82 29.03
CA ARG A 42 -7.46 -1.48 28.55
C ARG A 42 -5.93 -1.22 28.54
N VAL A 43 -5.17 -1.90 29.41
CA VAL A 43 -3.71 -1.80 29.43
C VAL A 43 -3.12 -2.63 28.28
N LEU A 44 -3.70 -3.80 27.98
CA LEU A 44 -3.36 -4.59 26.79
C LEU A 44 -3.66 -3.80 25.50
N HIS A 45 -4.82 -3.14 25.43
CA HIS A 45 -5.17 -2.25 24.32
C HIS A 45 -4.12 -1.14 24.14
N LEU A 46 -3.77 -0.40 25.20
CA LEU A 46 -2.70 0.60 25.15
C LEU A 46 -1.34 -0.01 24.77
N ALA A 47 -1.00 -1.20 25.28
CA ALA A 47 0.25 -1.87 24.94
C ALA A 47 0.32 -2.23 23.46
N GLY A 48 -0.81 -2.64 22.89
CA GLY A 48 -1.00 -2.86 21.46
C GLY A 48 -0.76 -1.58 20.66
N MET A 49 -1.45 -0.50 21.00
CA MET A 49 -1.31 0.80 20.33
C MET A 49 0.12 1.35 20.38
N VAL A 50 0.79 1.25 21.54
CA VAL A 50 2.20 1.69 21.69
C VAL A 50 3.14 0.80 20.88
N ALA A 51 2.94 -0.52 20.89
CA ALA A 51 3.75 -1.43 20.08
C ALA A 51 3.57 -1.14 18.59
N TRP A 52 2.33 -0.85 18.15
CA TRP A 52 2.01 -0.54 16.77
C TRP A 52 2.70 0.74 16.31
N ALA A 53 2.59 1.82 17.10
CA ALA A 53 3.23 3.10 16.79
C ALA A 53 4.78 3.03 16.79
N GLN A 54 5.35 1.94 17.31
CA GLN A 54 6.80 1.66 17.26
C GLN A 54 7.20 0.70 16.12
N GLY A 55 6.25 0.30 15.26
CA GLY A 55 6.47 -0.66 14.18
C GLY A 55 6.65 -2.10 14.67
N ARG A 56 6.33 -2.41 15.93
CA ARG A 56 6.43 -3.78 16.48
C ARG A 56 5.13 -4.55 16.21
N LEU A 57 4.84 -4.79 14.94
CA LEU A 57 3.55 -5.31 14.44
C LEU A 57 3.14 -6.64 15.09
N ASP A 58 4.05 -7.63 15.18
CA ASP A 58 3.78 -8.90 15.87
C ASP A 58 3.28 -8.72 17.32
N GLN A 59 3.95 -7.83 18.05
CA GLN A 59 3.63 -7.58 19.46
C GLN A 59 2.34 -6.79 19.59
N ALA A 60 2.11 -5.84 18.68
CA ALA A 60 0.89 -5.06 18.63
C ALA A 60 -0.33 -5.96 18.39
N ALA A 61 -0.28 -6.81 17.35
CA ALA A 61 -1.29 -7.81 17.05
C ALA A 61 -1.59 -8.70 18.27
N GLY A 62 -0.54 -9.26 18.88
CA GLY A 62 -0.69 -10.12 20.06
C GLY A 62 -1.37 -9.44 21.26
N TYR A 63 -1.08 -8.16 21.52
CA TYR A 63 -1.73 -7.42 22.61
C TYR A 63 -3.17 -7.02 22.26
N LEU A 64 -3.44 -6.60 21.02
CA LEU A 64 -4.77 -6.19 20.57
C LEU A 64 -5.74 -7.36 20.49
N MET A 65 -5.29 -8.53 20.05
CA MET A 65 -6.10 -9.76 20.08
C MET A 65 -6.48 -10.14 21.52
N GLN A 66 -5.54 -10.08 22.47
CA GLN A 66 -5.83 -10.34 23.87
C GLN A 66 -6.79 -9.30 24.47
N ALA A 67 -6.68 -8.04 24.05
CA ALA A 67 -7.61 -7.00 24.47
C ALA A 67 -9.03 -7.26 23.92
N ALA A 68 -9.14 -7.64 22.64
CA ALA A 68 -10.41 -7.96 21.99
C ALA A 68 -11.11 -9.17 22.64
N ASP A 69 -10.35 -10.21 23.01
CA ASP A 69 -10.86 -11.36 23.77
C ASP A 69 -11.38 -10.97 25.16
N GLY A 70 -10.76 -9.98 25.79
CA GLY A 70 -11.08 -9.52 27.14
C GLY A 70 -12.24 -8.53 27.23
N ALA A 71 -12.58 -7.82 26.15
CA ALA A 71 -13.67 -6.86 26.06
C ALA A 71 -14.52 -7.08 24.80
N PRO A 72 -15.32 -8.16 24.74
CA PRO A 72 -16.06 -8.54 23.54
C PRO A 72 -17.22 -7.61 23.15
N GLU A 73 -17.39 -6.50 23.86
CA GLU A 73 -18.45 -5.50 23.62
C GLU A 73 -17.90 -4.13 23.19
N ASP A 74 -16.57 -3.95 23.14
CA ASP A 74 -15.95 -2.68 22.78
C ASP A 74 -15.58 -2.66 21.29
N PRO A 75 -16.31 -1.91 20.44
CA PRO A 75 -16.03 -1.87 19.02
C PRO A 75 -14.65 -1.28 18.70
N GLN A 76 -14.15 -0.33 19.50
CA GLN A 76 -12.89 0.34 19.19
C GLN A 76 -11.71 -0.63 19.26
N ILE A 77 -11.70 -1.52 20.25
CA ILE A 77 -10.63 -2.53 20.41
C ILE A 77 -10.62 -3.49 19.21
N TYR A 78 -11.80 -3.87 18.68
CA TYR A 78 -11.88 -4.69 17.48
C TYR A 78 -11.43 -3.94 16.23
N LEU A 79 -11.72 -2.65 16.11
CA LEU A 79 -11.27 -1.82 14.99
C LEU A 79 -9.75 -1.67 15.00
N ASP A 80 -9.17 -1.30 16.15
CA ASP A 80 -7.71 -1.15 16.29
C ASP A 80 -6.99 -2.49 16.05
N CYS A 81 -7.58 -3.60 16.52
CA CYS A 81 -7.08 -4.95 16.24
C CYS A 81 -7.12 -5.26 14.74
N ALA A 82 -8.26 -5.05 14.08
CA ALA A 82 -8.42 -5.31 12.65
C ALA A 82 -7.48 -4.46 11.80
N GLU A 83 -7.32 -3.18 12.13
CA GLU A 83 -6.45 -2.26 11.41
C GLU A 83 -4.97 -2.62 11.61
N CYS A 84 -4.56 -2.94 12.83
CA CYS A 84 -3.19 -3.40 13.10
C CYS A 84 -2.86 -4.71 12.37
N LEU A 85 -3.80 -5.67 12.34
CA LEU A 85 -3.61 -6.95 11.63
C LEU A 85 -3.57 -6.74 10.12
N LEU A 86 -4.41 -5.85 9.58
CA LEU A 86 -4.38 -5.46 8.17
C LEU A 86 -3.04 -4.81 7.79
N SER A 87 -2.52 -3.91 8.62
CA SER A 87 -1.19 -3.30 8.42
C SER A 87 -0.04 -4.30 8.56
N HIS A 88 -0.23 -5.40 9.30
CA HIS A 88 0.77 -6.45 9.43
C HIS A 88 0.87 -7.35 8.18
N GLY A 89 -0.23 -7.56 7.48
CA GLY A 89 -0.28 -8.32 6.22
C GLY A 89 -0.26 -9.85 6.37
N GLU A 90 0.26 -10.40 7.48
CA GLU A 90 0.35 -11.85 7.69
C GLU A 90 -0.96 -12.50 8.17
N ASP A 91 -1.82 -11.75 8.87
CA ASP A 91 -2.99 -12.26 9.59
C ASP A 91 -4.32 -11.68 9.05
N LEU A 92 -4.53 -11.73 7.74
CA LEU A 92 -5.72 -11.15 7.08
C LEU A 92 -7.04 -11.80 7.52
N ASP A 93 -7.03 -13.11 7.81
CA ASP A 93 -8.22 -13.85 8.30
C ASP A 93 -8.64 -13.33 9.69
N GLU A 94 -7.67 -13.09 10.59
CA GLU A 94 -7.89 -12.52 11.91
C GLU A 94 -8.35 -11.06 11.82
N ALA A 95 -7.76 -10.28 10.90
CA ALA A 95 -8.19 -8.91 10.63
C ALA A 95 -9.67 -8.87 10.20
N GLU A 96 -10.07 -9.77 9.30
CA GLU A 96 -11.45 -9.92 8.86
C GLU A 96 -12.36 -10.29 10.02
N ALA A 97 -11.96 -11.27 10.83
CA ALA A 97 -12.74 -11.74 11.97
C ALA A 97 -12.99 -10.63 12.99
N ALA A 98 -11.98 -9.81 13.28
CA ALA A 98 -12.07 -8.66 14.18
C ALA A 98 -13.00 -7.57 13.62
N ALA A 99 -12.85 -7.16 12.36
CA ALA A 99 -13.72 -6.16 11.75
C ALA A 99 -15.18 -6.65 11.65
N ARG A 100 -15.42 -7.92 11.32
CA ARG A 100 -16.77 -8.50 11.33
C ARG A 100 -17.37 -8.61 12.73
N ALA A 101 -16.55 -8.66 13.80
CA ALA A 101 -17.06 -8.65 15.15
C ALA A 101 -17.81 -7.35 15.46
N VAL A 102 -17.28 -6.20 15.03
CA VAL A 102 -17.93 -4.88 15.17
C VAL A 102 -19.32 -4.87 14.57
N LEU A 103 -19.49 -5.43 13.37
CA LEU A 103 -20.79 -5.51 12.68
C LEU A 103 -21.84 -6.38 13.42
N ARG A 104 -21.40 -7.24 14.34
CA ARG A 104 -22.27 -8.11 15.16
C ARG A 104 -22.60 -7.52 16.53
N LEU A 105 -21.96 -6.41 16.95
CA LEU A 105 -22.20 -5.79 18.25
C LEU A 105 -23.52 -5.00 18.24
N GLU A 106 -24.45 -5.34 19.14
CA GLU A 106 -25.75 -4.65 19.25
C GLU A 106 -25.63 -3.17 19.68
N GLY A 107 -24.47 -2.76 20.20
CA GLY A 107 -24.20 -1.41 20.71
C GLY A 107 -23.22 -0.58 19.90
N ALA A 108 -22.69 -1.08 18.78
CA ALA A 108 -21.78 -0.31 17.94
C ALA A 108 -22.51 0.89 17.30
N ASP A 109 -21.89 2.05 17.35
CA ASP A 109 -22.39 3.23 16.66
C ASP A 109 -22.13 3.17 15.14
N THR A 110 -22.74 4.10 14.41
CA THR A 110 -22.65 4.15 12.95
C THR A 110 -21.22 4.36 12.48
N ASP A 111 -20.44 5.18 13.18
CA ASP A 111 -19.05 5.48 12.82
C ASP A 111 -18.18 4.23 12.93
N SER A 112 -18.32 3.46 14.03
CA SER A 112 -17.62 2.20 14.23
C SER A 112 -18.00 1.15 13.18
N ILE A 113 -19.29 1.04 12.87
CA ILE A 113 -19.80 0.12 11.85
C ILE A 113 -19.25 0.49 10.47
N ASP A 114 -19.22 1.78 10.14
CA ASP A 114 -18.69 2.24 8.86
C ASP A 114 -17.17 2.07 8.78
N GLN A 115 -16.44 2.21 9.89
CA GLN A 115 -14.99 1.91 9.94
C GLN A 115 -14.74 0.42 9.69
N ALA A 116 -15.51 -0.45 10.33
CA ALA A 116 -15.43 -1.88 10.08
C ALA A 116 -15.71 -2.23 8.62
N ARG A 117 -16.68 -1.57 7.97
CA ARG A 117 -16.95 -1.76 6.53
C ARG A 117 -15.79 -1.30 5.64
N LEU A 118 -15.14 -0.18 5.96
CA LEU A 118 -13.97 0.29 5.22
C LEU A 118 -12.80 -0.70 5.35
N LEU A 119 -12.54 -1.22 6.56
CA LEU A 119 -11.51 -2.22 6.78
C LEU A 119 -11.82 -3.52 6.03
N LEU A 120 -13.06 -4.01 6.10
CA LEU A 120 -13.47 -5.21 5.36
C LEU A 120 -13.39 -5.03 3.85
N ALA A 121 -13.72 -3.85 3.33
CA ALA A 121 -13.60 -3.57 1.89
C ALA A 121 -12.14 -3.59 1.44
N GLN A 122 -11.21 -3.11 2.27
CA GLN A 122 -9.77 -3.20 2.00
C GLN A 122 -9.28 -4.65 2.06
N ILE A 123 -9.69 -5.44 3.06
CA ILE A 123 -9.35 -6.86 3.15
C ILE A 123 -9.84 -7.61 1.91
N ARG A 124 -11.08 -7.35 1.48
CA ARG A 124 -11.67 -7.99 0.30
C ARG A 124 -11.04 -7.59 -1.02
N LEU A 125 -10.43 -6.40 -1.10
CA LEU A 125 -9.60 -6.03 -2.25
C LEU A 125 -8.38 -6.94 -2.39
N SER A 126 -7.73 -7.29 -1.27
CA SER A 126 -6.59 -8.21 -1.26
C SER A 126 -6.98 -9.63 -1.70
N ASP A 127 -8.23 -10.04 -1.47
CA ASP A 127 -8.78 -11.34 -1.89
C ASP A 127 -9.32 -11.35 -3.34
N ASP A 128 -9.23 -10.24 -4.08
CA ASP A 128 -9.87 -10.02 -5.39
C ASP A 128 -11.41 -10.17 -5.37
N ASP A 129 -12.05 -10.16 -4.20
CA ASP A 129 -13.51 -10.20 -4.03
C ASP A 129 -14.10 -8.78 -4.09
N THR A 130 -14.02 -8.22 -5.28
CA THR A 130 -14.50 -6.85 -5.57
C THR A 130 -16.01 -6.69 -5.39
N ASP A 131 -16.79 -7.76 -5.52
CA ASP A 131 -18.25 -7.73 -5.34
C ASP A 131 -18.61 -7.51 -3.86
N GLU A 132 -18.04 -8.29 -2.93
CA GLU A 132 -18.29 -8.07 -1.49
C GLU A 132 -17.74 -6.71 -1.03
N ALA A 133 -16.58 -6.28 -1.54
CA ALA A 133 -16.02 -4.97 -1.24
C ALA A 133 -16.98 -3.83 -1.62
N LEU A 134 -17.62 -3.88 -2.80
CA LEU A 134 -18.62 -2.91 -3.21
C LEU A 134 -19.86 -2.93 -2.30
N GLU A 135 -20.37 -4.11 -1.94
CA GLU A 135 -21.53 -4.23 -1.04
C GLU A 135 -21.26 -3.62 0.34
N LEU A 136 -20.06 -3.83 0.89
CA LEU A 136 -19.61 -3.23 2.15
C LEU A 136 -19.57 -1.70 2.05
N LEU A 137 -18.99 -1.16 0.98
CA LEU A 137 -18.91 0.28 0.74
C LEU A 137 -20.28 0.93 0.48
N GLU A 138 -21.21 0.22 -0.16
CA GLU A 138 -22.58 0.68 -0.34
C GLU A 138 -23.30 0.87 1.01
N GLY A 139 -22.99 0.00 1.99
CA GLY A 139 -23.55 0.04 3.35
C GLY A 139 -23.12 1.25 4.19
N ILE A 140 -22.06 1.97 3.80
CA ILE A 140 -21.52 3.12 4.54
C ILE A 140 -22.50 4.32 4.51
N SER A 141 -22.57 5.05 5.64
CA SER A 141 -23.40 6.24 5.79
C SER A 141 -23.11 7.32 4.75
N ALA A 142 -24.12 8.12 4.39
CA ALA A 142 -23.98 9.14 3.35
C ALA A 142 -22.99 10.25 3.74
N GLU A 143 -22.85 10.50 5.03
CA GLU A 143 -21.92 11.46 5.61
C GLU A 143 -20.48 11.03 5.32
N ARG A 144 -20.12 9.79 5.67
CA ARG A 144 -18.78 9.23 5.53
C ARG A 144 -18.35 8.96 4.08
N LYS A 145 -19.31 8.93 3.15
CA LYS A 145 -19.05 8.81 1.69
C LYS A 145 -18.38 10.05 1.06
N ASN A 146 -18.05 11.04 1.85
CA ASN A 146 -17.28 12.22 1.44
C ASN A 146 -15.89 12.28 2.07
N ASP A 147 -15.56 11.35 2.96
CA ASP A 147 -14.26 11.30 3.62
C ASP A 147 -13.22 10.71 2.67
N ALA A 148 -11.97 11.16 2.80
CA ALA A 148 -10.88 10.72 1.93
C ALA A 148 -10.76 9.19 1.89
N ALA A 149 -10.72 8.54 3.07
CA ALA A 149 -10.60 7.09 3.19
C ALA A 149 -11.67 6.33 2.38
N TYR A 150 -12.95 6.72 2.47
CA TYR A 150 -13.99 6.09 1.66
C TYR A 150 -13.75 6.30 0.16
N LEU A 151 -13.44 7.53 -0.25
CA LEU A 151 -13.28 7.89 -1.65
C LEU A 151 -12.11 7.15 -2.30
N SER A 152 -11.00 7.00 -1.57
CA SER A 152 -9.82 6.24 -1.98
C SER A 152 -10.17 4.77 -2.17
N ILE A 153 -10.69 4.11 -1.12
CA ILE A 153 -11.02 2.67 -1.16
C ILE A 153 -12.09 2.39 -2.22
N HIS A 154 -13.14 3.21 -2.30
CA HIS A 154 -14.17 3.07 -3.34
C HIS A 154 -13.59 3.24 -4.75
N GLY A 155 -12.67 4.19 -4.94
CA GLY A 155 -11.91 4.31 -6.18
C GLY A 155 -11.14 3.04 -6.54
N PHE A 156 -10.42 2.47 -5.59
CA PHE A 156 -9.59 1.27 -5.81
C PHE A 156 -10.43 0.04 -6.10
N VAL A 157 -11.52 -0.17 -5.35
CA VAL A 157 -12.49 -1.24 -5.62
C VAL A 157 -13.06 -1.12 -7.02
N LEU A 158 -13.41 0.10 -7.45
CA LEU A 158 -13.94 0.34 -8.79
C LEU A 158 -12.92 0.11 -9.90
N MET A 159 -11.63 0.39 -9.67
CA MET A 159 -10.57 0.04 -10.63
C MET A 159 -10.48 -1.47 -10.82
N ASN A 160 -10.42 -2.23 -9.72
CA ASN A 160 -10.37 -3.69 -9.74
C ASN A 160 -11.67 -4.32 -10.31
N SER A 161 -12.81 -3.65 -10.13
CA SER A 161 -14.09 -4.02 -10.74
C SER A 161 -14.22 -3.66 -12.22
N ASN A 162 -13.14 -3.21 -12.88
CA ASN A 162 -13.13 -2.74 -14.27
C ASN A 162 -14.16 -1.61 -14.55
N ARG A 163 -14.32 -0.69 -13.59
CA ARG A 163 -15.20 0.50 -13.64
C ARG A 163 -14.39 1.81 -13.58
N PRO A 164 -13.43 2.04 -14.50
CA PRO A 164 -12.45 3.12 -14.40
C PRO A 164 -13.07 4.53 -14.43
N LYS A 165 -14.25 4.67 -15.07
CA LYS A 165 -14.96 5.96 -15.11
C LYS A 165 -15.47 6.39 -13.74
N GLU A 166 -16.03 5.45 -12.99
CA GLU A 166 -16.57 5.71 -11.65
C GLU A 166 -15.43 5.81 -10.63
N ALA A 167 -14.36 5.03 -10.85
CA ALA A 167 -13.13 5.15 -10.09
C ALA A 167 -12.55 6.56 -10.19
N ALA A 168 -12.39 7.09 -11.42
CA ALA A 168 -11.89 8.45 -11.64
C ALA A 168 -12.73 9.53 -10.96
N GLU A 169 -14.06 9.37 -10.87
CA GLU A 169 -14.92 10.31 -10.13
C GLU A 169 -14.65 10.24 -8.62
N SER A 170 -14.49 9.04 -8.07
CA SER A 170 -14.22 8.84 -6.64
C SER A 170 -12.83 9.34 -6.27
N LEU A 171 -11.82 8.97 -7.05
CA LEU A 171 -10.41 9.31 -6.83
C LEU A 171 -10.15 10.81 -7.06
N GLY A 172 -10.78 11.42 -8.07
CA GLY A 172 -10.71 12.87 -8.26
C GLY A 172 -11.32 13.66 -7.09
N ARG A 173 -12.33 13.10 -6.41
CA ARG A 173 -12.84 13.67 -5.15
C ARG A 173 -11.88 13.41 -3.99
N ALA A 174 -11.26 12.23 -3.92
CA ALA A 174 -10.26 11.90 -2.89
C ALA A 174 -9.09 12.89 -2.93
N VAL A 175 -8.50 13.13 -4.11
CA VAL A 175 -7.45 14.14 -4.36
C VAL A 175 -7.87 15.55 -3.94
N ALA A 176 -9.15 15.89 -4.07
CA ALA A 176 -9.65 17.20 -3.65
C ALA A 176 -9.80 17.34 -2.12
N VAL A 177 -10.00 16.22 -1.41
CA VAL A 177 -10.11 16.18 0.06
C VAL A 177 -8.72 16.10 0.69
N ASP A 178 -7.87 15.22 0.18
CA ASP A 178 -6.48 15.05 0.60
C ASP A 178 -5.52 15.13 -0.60
N PRO A 179 -4.98 16.33 -0.90
CA PRO A 179 -4.10 16.55 -2.04
C PRO A 179 -2.62 16.16 -1.80
N GLU A 180 -2.29 15.63 -0.61
CA GLU A 180 -0.92 15.27 -0.24
C GLU A 180 -0.75 13.76 -0.05
N ASP A 181 -1.81 12.97 -0.24
CA ASP A 181 -1.76 11.51 -0.29
C ASP A 181 -1.28 11.06 -1.70
N PRO A 182 -0.08 10.46 -1.82
CA PRO A 182 0.44 10.03 -3.11
C PRO A 182 -0.31 8.84 -3.71
N ASP A 183 -0.96 8.00 -2.90
CA ASP A 183 -1.68 6.82 -3.37
C ASP A 183 -2.93 7.24 -4.14
N VAL A 184 -3.68 8.22 -3.65
CA VAL A 184 -4.85 8.72 -4.39
C VAL A 184 -4.46 9.35 -5.72
N HIS A 185 -3.32 10.04 -5.78
CA HIS A 185 -2.78 10.57 -7.03
C HIS A 185 -2.39 9.45 -8.00
N TYR A 186 -1.73 8.41 -7.50
CA TYR A 186 -1.31 7.26 -8.29
C TYR A 186 -2.52 6.57 -8.94
N TRP A 187 -3.50 6.17 -8.13
CA TRP A 187 -4.68 5.48 -8.61
C TRP A 187 -5.57 6.38 -9.49
N TYR A 188 -5.65 7.67 -9.20
CA TYR A 188 -6.37 8.60 -10.07
C TYR A 188 -5.69 8.69 -11.44
N GLY A 189 -4.36 8.79 -11.47
CA GLY A 189 -3.58 8.76 -12.70
C GLY A 189 -3.79 7.47 -13.50
N GLN A 190 -3.81 6.31 -12.83
CA GLN A 190 -4.13 5.02 -13.47
C GLN A 190 -5.55 5.02 -14.07
N ALA A 191 -6.55 5.50 -13.34
CA ALA A 191 -7.91 5.61 -13.83
C ALA A 191 -8.00 6.52 -15.08
N LEU A 192 -7.29 7.66 -15.07
CA LEU A 192 -7.23 8.57 -16.21
C LEU A 192 -6.54 7.96 -17.43
N GLU A 193 -5.47 7.17 -17.23
CA GLU A 193 -4.78 6.47 -18.30
C GLU A 193 -5.69 5.45 -18.99
N VAL A 194 -6.43 4.64 -18.22
CA VAL A 194 -7.41 3.68 -18.76
C VAL A 194 -8.52 4.40 -19.54
N LEU A 195 -8.91 5.60 -19.12
CA LEU A 195 -9.89 6.44 -19.82
C LEU A 195 -9.30 7.18 -21.05
N GLY A 196 -7.99 7.09 -21.26
CA GLY A 196 -7.26 7.72 -22.37
C GLY A 196 -6.92 9.19 -22.14
N ASP A 197 -7.14 9.74 -20.94
CA ASP A 197 -6.65 11.07 -20.57
C ASP A 197 -5.18 11.02 -20.17
N VAL A 198 -4.32 10.78 -21.16
CA VAL A 198 -2.87 10.65 -20.98
C VAL A 198 -2.26 11.92 -20.40
N ALA A 199 -2.83 13.10 -20.69
CA ALA A 199 -2.31 14.37 -20.16
C ALA A 199 -2.63 14.51 -18.67
N GLY A 200 -3.86 14.18 -18.27
CA GLY A 200 -4.26 14.13 -16.86
C GLY A 200 -3.45 13.09 -16.09
N ALA A 201 -3.35 11.86 -16.60
CA ALA A 201 -2.58 10.79 -15.98
C ALA A 201 -1.13 11.20 -15.68
N ARG A 202 -0.45 11.83 -16.65
CA ARG A 202 0.93 12.31 -16.46
C ARG A 202 1.03 13.40 -15.40
N ALA A 203 0.04 14.28 -15.31
CA ALA A 203 0.05 15.33 -14.28
C ALA A 203 -0.07 14.73 -12.87
N GLU A 204 -0.95 13.73 -12.70
CA GLU A 204 -1.10 13.02 -11.43
C GLU A 204 0.16 12.20 -11.10
N MET A 205 0.74 11.48 -12.06
CA MET A 205 1.98 10.72 -11.86
C MET A 205 3.19 11.59 -11.51
N LEU A 206 3.25 12.82 -12.01
CA LEU A 206 4.28 13.78 -11.58
C LEU A 206 4.08 14.24 -10.13
N LYS A 207 2.83 14.33 -9.68
CA LYS A 207 2.53 14.65 -8.28
C LYS A 207 2.88 13.49 -7.36
N VAL A 208 2.65 12.23 -7.77
CA VAL A 208 3.15 11.04 -7.07
C VAL A 208 4.67 11.12 -6.89
N LEU A 209 5.42 11.34 -7.98
CA LEU A 209 6.88 11.48 -7.93
C LEU A 209 7.32 12.60 -6.97
N GLU A 210 6.60 13.74 -6.95
CA GLU A 210 6.89 14.84 -6.05
C GLU A 210 6.65 14.49 -4.57
N LEU A 211 5.53 13.81 -4.28
CA LEU A 211 5.13 13.45 -2.92
C LEU A 211 6.01 12.34 -2.35
N ASP A 212 6.18 11.23 -3.07
CA ASP A 212 7.05 10.11 -2.65
C ASP A 212 8.52 10.57 -2.48
N ALA A 213 8.97 11.57 -3.25
CA ALA A 213 10.32 12.13 -3.10
C ALA A 213 10.53 12.90 -1.79
N ARG A 214 9.47 13.46 -1.18
CA ARG A 214 9.58 14.19 0.09
C ARG A 214 9.73 13.26 1.29
N ASP A 215 9.20 12.05 1.20
CA ASP A 215 9.22 11.09 2.32
C ASP A 215 10.60 10.43 2.49
N LEU A 216 11.48 10.59 1.50
CA LEU A 216 12.70 9.78 1.37
C LEU A 216 13.97 10.65 1.39
N GLU A 217 13.98 11.73 2.19
CA GLU A 217 15.07 12.73 2.26
C GLU A 217 16.47 12.18 2.63
N ASP A 218 16.60 10.92 3.08
CA ASP A 218 17.84 10.35 3.65
C ASP A 218 18.49 9.19 2.87
N HIS A 219 18.07 8.86 1.64
CA HIS A 219 18.65 7.73 0.91
C HIS A 219 20.06 8.02 0.35
N GLU A 220 21.01 7.10 0.58
CA GLU A 220 22.32 7.15 -0.07
C GLU A 220 22.16 6.90 -1.59
N PRO A 221 22.96 7.53 -2.48
CA PRO A 221 22.94 7.22 -3.91
C PRO A 221 23.30 5.77 -4.20
N VAL A 222 22.77 5.19 -5.29
CA VAL A 222 23.07 3.80 -5.66
C VAL A 222 24.57 3.56 -5.77
N SER A 223 25.07 2.55 -5.05
CA SER A 223 26.47 2.17 -5.11
C SER A 223 26.78 1.48 -6.44
N GLU A 224 28.01 1.60 -6.91
CA GLU A 224 28.44 0.94 -8.15
C GLU A 224 28.35 -0.59 -8.05
N GLU A 225 28.60 -1.14 -6.86
CA GLU A 225 28.48 -2.57 -6.55
C GLU A 225 27.04 -3.07 -6.67
N LEU A 226 26.08 -2.38 -6.04
CA LEU A 226 24.66 -2.75 -6.13
C LEU A 226 24.14 -2.56 -7.57
N ALA A 227 24.55 -1.50 -8.25
CA ALA A 227 24.17 -1.28 -9.64
C ALA A 227 24.71 -2.36 -10.60
N GLU A 228 25.90 -2.91 -10.33
CA GLU A 228 26.46 -4.04 -11.09
C GLU A 228 25.70 -5.34 -10.79
N ASP A 229 25.37 -5.59 -9.52
CA ASP A 229 24.59 -6.76 -9.10
C ASP A 229 23.19 -6.79 -9.72
N LEU A 230 22.39 -5.72 -9.54
CA LEU A 230 21.06 -5.61 -10.12
C LEU A 230 21.06 -5.74 -11.65
N ARG A 231 22.07 -5.16 -12.31
CA ARG A 231 22.24 -5.33 -13.77
C ARG A 231 22.51 -6.78 -14.11
N GLY A 232 23.39 -7.47 -13.38
CA GLY A 232 23.70 -8.88 -13.60
C GLY A 232 22.49 -9.78 -13.40
N GLN A 233 21.67 -9.53 -12.37
CA GLN A 233 20.42 -10.26 -12.13
C GLN A 233 19.43 -10.05 -13.28
N PHE A 234 19.27 -8.81 -13.76
CA PHE A 234 18.41 -8.53 -14.91
C PHE A 234 18.93 -9.16 -16.21
N GLU A 235 20.24 -9.13 -16.45
CA GLU A 235 20.87 -9.77 -17.61
C GLU A 235 20.67 -11.29 -17.60
N ALA A 236 20.81 -11.94 -16.44
CA ALA A 236 20.54 -13.37 -16.29
C ALA A 236 19.07 -13.70 -16.60
N LEU A 237 18.14 -12.88 -16.13
CA LEU A 237 16.72 -13.00 -16.43
C LEU A 237 16.42 -12.92 -17.94
N LEU A 238 17.16 -12.08 -18.67
CA LEU A 238 17.03 -12.00 -20.13
C LEU A 238 17.53 -13.25 -20.86
N GLU A 239 18.33 -14.13 -20.24
CA GLU A 239 18.76 -15.40 -20.85
C GLU A 239 17.61 -16.41 -20.92
N ASP A 240 16.64 -16.31 -20.01
CA ASP A 240 15.53 -17.25 -19.87
C ASP A 240 14.27 -16.85 -20.66
N ILE A 241 14.20 -15.61 -21.17
CA ILE A 241 13.06 -15.16 -21.97
C ILE A 241 13.12 -15.68 -23.42
N PRO A 242 11.97 -15.84 -24.11
CA PRO A 242 11.96 -16.32 -25.49
C PRO A 242 12.76 -15.44 -26.46
N ASP A 243 13.52 -16.06 -27.38
CA ASP A 243 14.35 -15.41 -28.42
C ASP A 243 13.68 -14.24 -29.17
N GLN A 244 12.35 -14.32 -29.36
CA GLN A 244 11.59 -13.29 -30.05
C GLN A 244 11.48 -12.01 -29.23
N VAL A 245 11.31 -12.15 -27.91
CA VAL A 245 11.24 -11.06 -26.95
C VAL A 245 12.64 -10.53 -26.69
N LEU A 246 13.62 -11.42 -26.50
CA LEU A 246 15.03 -11.04 -26.29
C LEU A 246 15.54 -10.10 -27.39
N LYS A 247 15.20 -10.35 -28.66
CA LYS A 247 15.58 -9.47 -29.78
C LYS A 247 15.08 -8.04 -29.68
N LEU A 248 14.01 -7.78 -28.92
CA LEU A 248 13.46 -6.44 -28.73
C LEU A 248 14.30 -5.62 -27.73
N VAL A 249 14.95 -6.31 -26.79
CA VAL A 249 15.63 -5.69 -25.63
C VAL A 249 17.14 -5.86 -25.63
N ALA A 250 17.69 -6.88 -26.31
CA ALA A 250 19.08 -7.30 -26.23
C ALA A 250 20.13 -6.24 -26.63
N SER A 251 19.76 -5.22 -27.41
CA SER A 251 20.67 -4.15 -27.81
C SER A 251 20.60 -2.91 -26.91
N ALA A 252 19.63 -2.86 -25.99
CA ALA A 252 19.43 -1.70 -25.13
C ALA A 252 20.42 -1.75 -23.96
N PRO A 253 21.20 -0.68 -23.71
CA PRO A 253 22.01 -0.59 -22.50
C PRO A 253 21.11 -0.61 -21.26
N ILE A 254 21.55 -1.35 -20.23
CA ILE A 254 20.87 -1.46 -18.94
C ILE A 254 21.60 -0.58 -17.93
N THR A 255 20.89 0.39 -17.36
CA THR A 255 21.40 1.29 -16.33
C THR A 255 20.57 1.16 -15.06
N VAL A 256 21.17 1.48 -13.92
CA VAL A 256 20.47 1.53 -12.63
C VAL A 256 20.48 2.99 -12.16
N GLN A 257 19.34 3.45 -11.66
CA GLN A 257 19.21 4.76 -11.02
C GLN A 257 18.33 4.63 -9.77
N ASP A 258 18.36 5.63 -8.91
CA ASP A 258 17.61 5.60 -7.65
C ASP A 258 16.09 5.59 -7.94
N ARG A 259 15.59 6.57 -8.70
CA ARG A 259 14.16 6.75 -9.05
C ARG A 259 13.93 7.36 -10.43
N PRO A 260 12.72 7.24 -11.00
CA PRO A 260 12.35 7.94 -12.23
C PRO A 260 12.57 9.45 -12.15
N THR A 261 13.03 10.04 -13.25
CA THR A 261 13.09 11.50 -13.40
C THR A 261 11.73 12.04 -13.87
N ALA A 262 11.44 13.31 -13.59
CA ALA A 262 10.24 13.98 -14.11
C ALA A 262 10.13 13.86 -15.65
N ALA A 263 11.25 13.90 -16.38
CA ALA A 263 11.24 13.74 -17.84
C ALA A 263 10.87 12.31 -18.29
N GLN A 264 11.24 11.29 -17.50
CA GLN A 264 10.81 9.90 -17.74
C GLN A 264 9.31 9.75 -17.45
N VAL A 265 8.81 10.30 -16.34
CA VAL A 265 7.38 10.28 -16.01
C VAL A 265 6.54 11.06 -17.03
N GLU A 266 7.02 12.23 -17.49
CA GLU A 266 6.42 12.98 -18.60
C GLU A 266 6.39 12.18 -19.90
N ALA A 267 7.35 11.29 -20.12
CA ALA A 267 7.37 10.37 -21.26
C ALA A 267 6.46 9.14 -21.06
N GLY A 268 5.88 8.99 -19.87
CA GLY A 268 4.96 7.91 -19.49
C GLY A 268 5.62 6.77 -18.73
N ALA A 269 6.75 6.99 -18.06
CA ALA A 269 7.25 6.03 -17.07
C ALA A 269 6.35 6.07 -15.82
N ASP A 270 6.11 4.92 -15.23
CA ASP A 270 5.46 4.81 -13.92
C ASP A 270 6.42 5.39 -12.86
N PRO A 271 5.98 6.37 -12.02
CA PRO A 271 6.82 6.94 -10.96
C PRO A 271 7.23 5.93 -9.88
N ARG A 272 6.51 4.81 -9.72
CA ARG A 272 6.77 3.70 -8.79
C ARG A 272 7.21 2.41 -9.51
N GLY A 273 7.46 2.47 -10.81
CA GLY A 273 7.86 1.30 -11.60
C GLY A 273 9.31 0.88 -11.38
N ILE A 274 9.54 -0.43 -11.25
CA ILE A 274 10.87 -1.02 -11.04
C ILE A 274 11.72 -1.04 -12.32
N VAL A 275 11.08 -1.27 -13.47
CA VAL A 275 11.74 -1.29 -14.79
C VAL A 275 11.10 -0.23 -15.67
N THR A 276 11.93 0.54 -16.37
CA THR A 276 11.44 1.55 -17.33
C THR A 276 12.18 1.44 -18.66
N PHE A 277 11.44 1.37 -19.75
CA PHE A 277 11.95 1.49 -21.10
C PHE A 277 12.00 2.96 -21.51
N VAL A 278 13.19 3.43 -21.83
CA VAL A 278 13.40 4.77 -22.36
C VAL A 278 13.52 4.68 -23.87
N GLY A 279 12.72 5.48 -24.56
CA GLY A 279 12.76 5.58 -26.02
C GLY A 279 11.42 6.03 -26.58
N ARG A 280 11.12 5.61 -27.80
CA ARG A 280 9.83 5.87 -28.45
C ARG A 280 9.01 4.58 -28.41
N ALA A 281 7.97 4.57 -27.58
CA ALA A 281 7.00 3.47 -27.54
C ALA A 281 6.27 3.31 -28.88
N ARG A 282 5.73 2.10 -29.10
CA ARG A 282 4.95 1.78 -30.29
C ARG A 282 3.66 2.58 -30.33
N THR A 283 3.32 3.06 -31.52
CA THR A 283 2.05 3.72 -31.81
C THR A 283 1.44 3.11 -33.06
N ASP A 284 0.21 3.49 -33.39
CA ASP A 284 -0.45 3.03 -34.62
C ASP A 284 0.32 3.45 -35.88
N ASP A 285 1.08 4.55 -35.79
CA ASP A 285 1.80 5.16 -36.91
C ASP A 285 3.31 4.88 -36.93
N ALA A 286 3.86 4.29 -35.87
CA ALA A 286 5.31 4.09 -35.75
C ALA A 286 5.70 2.88 -34.90
N GLU A 287 6.70 2.15 -35.39
CA GLU A 287 7.36 1.09 -34.63
C GLU A 287 8.15 1.65 -33.43
N ALA A 288 8.20 0.82 -32.39
CA ALA A 288 8.96 1.11 -31.18
C ALA A 288 10.46 1.25 -31.48
N ARG A 289 11.12 2.12 -30.71
CA ARG A 289 12.57 2.24 -30.67
C ARG A 289 12.99 2.37 -29.23
N LEU A 290 13.56 1.28 -28.69
CA LEU A 290 14.12 1.22 -27.36
C LEU A 290 15.54 1.81 -27.37
N ASP A 291 15.80 2.78 -26.52
CA ASP A 291 17.10 3.45 -26.38
C ASP A 291 17.89 2.94 -25.19
N SER A 292 17.22 2.65 -24.07
CA SER A 292 17.81 2.04 -22.87
C SER A 292 16.75 1.39 -21.98
N ILE A 293 17.20 0.50 -21.11
CA ILE A 293 16.42 -0.06 -20.01
C ILE A 293 16.98 0.50 -18.72
N VAL A 294 16.10 0.98 -17.85
CA VAL A 294 16.47 1.60 -16.59
C VAL A 294 15.83 0.82 -15.45
N LEU A 295 16.64 0.34 -14.52
CA LEU A 295 16.19 -0.29 -13.29
C LEU A 295 16.15 0.77 -12.18
N MET A 296 15.03 0.86 -11.48
CA MET A 296 14.81 1.80 -10.38
C MET A 296 15.10 1.08 -9.07
N ARG A 297 16.14 1.52 -8.37
CA ARG A 297 16.62 0.86 -7.15
C ARG A 297 15.62 1.00 -6.01
N ASP A 298 15.13 2.20 -5.72
CA ASP A 298 14.40 2.46 -4.46
C ASP A 298 13.17 1.58 -4.36
N PHE A 299 12.31 1.64 -5.37
CA PHE A 299 11.11 0.81 -5.40
C PHE A 299 11.42 -0.68 -5.46
N LEU A 300 12.54 -1.11 -6.07
CA LEU A 300 12.92 -2.51 -6.02
C LEU A 300 13.30 -2.96 -4.60
N LEU A 301 13.99 -2.12 -3.84
CA LEU A 301 14.44 -2.46 -2.49
C LEU A 301 13.35 -2.29 -1.43
N ASP A 302 12.39 -1.39 -1.66
CA ASP A 302 11.27 -1.17 -0.75
C ASP A 302 10.25 -2.34 -0.79
N GLU A 303 10.22 -3.10 -1.88
CA GLU A 303 9.25 -4.18 -2.12
C GLU A 303 9.76 -5.59 -1.75
N ILE A 304 11.04 -5.75 -1.40
CA ILE A 304 11.63 -7.07 -1.12
C ILE A 304 11.75 -7.37 0.37
N GLU A 305 11.45 -8.61 0.75
CA GLU A 305 11.75 -9.13 2.10
C GLU A 305 13.17 -9.71 2.14
N GLY A 306 13.69 -10.16 0.99
CA GLY A 306 15.08 -10.56 0.82
C GLY A 306 15.55 -10.56 -0.64
N ASP A 307 16.85 -10.76 -0.84
CA ASP A 307 17.48 -10.71 -2.18
C ASP A 307 16.90 -11.75 -3.18
N ASP A 308 16.25 -12.81 -2.68
CA ASP A 308 15.64 -13.86 -3.51
C ASP A 308 14.39 -13.38 -4.27
N ASP A 309 13.78 -12.26 -3.86
CA ASP A 309 12.56 -11.69 -4.47
C ASP A 309 12.88 -10.81 -5.70
N ILE A 310 14.12 -10.32 -5.80
CA ILE A 310 14.56 -9.37 -6.83
C ILE A 310 14.28 -9.88 -8.26
N PRO A 311 14.65 -11.11 -8.64
CA PRO A 311 14.44 -11.60 -10.00
C PRO A 311 12.96 -11.65 -10.41
N GLU A 312 12.07 -11.96 -9.47
CA GLU A 312 10.63 -12.02 -9.72
C GLU A 312 10.06 -10.62 -10.01
N LEU A 313 10.38 -9.64 -9.16
CA LEU A 313 9.97 -8.25 -9.36
C LEU A 313 10.52 -7.65 -10.67
N LEU A 314 11.79 -7.95 -10.99
CA LEU A 314 12.40 -7.55 -12.26
C LEU A 314 11.68 -8.19 -13.47
N MET A 315 11.22 -9.44 -13.36
CA MET A 315 10.43 -10.10 -14.40
C MET A 315 9.10 -9.40 -14.61
N ILE A 316 8.38 -9.11 -13.52
CA ILE A 316 7.09 -8.41 -13.56
C ILE A 316 7.26 -7.06 -14.26
N GLY A 317 8.22 -6.24 -13.81
CA GLY A 317 8.51 -4.95 -14.43
C GLY A 317 8.90 -5.05 -15.91
N LEU A 318 9.70 -6.06 -16.29
CA LEU A 318 10.04 -6.31 -17.70
C LEU A 318 8.78 -6.62 -18.53
N VAL A 319 7.92 -7.50 -18.05
CA VAL A 319 6.71 -7.92 -18.77
C VAL A 319 5.74 -6.75 -18.94
N ASP A 320 5.59 -5.91 -17.93
CA ASP A 320 4.73 -4.73 -18.01
C ASP A 320 5.26 -3.70 -19.01
N GLU A 321 6.57 -3.45 -19.01
CA GLU A 321 7.20 -2.58 -20.01
C GLU A 321 7.11 -3.17 -21.42
N LEU A 322 7.23 -4.49 -21.59
CA LEU A 322 7.04 -5.13 -22.90
C LEU A 322 5.61 -4.95 -23.42
N ARG A 323 4.61 -5.15 -22.55
CA ARG A 323 3.20 -4.93 -22.88
C ARG A 323 2.94 -3.47 -23.24
N ARG A 324 3.39 -2.53 -22.41
CA ARG A 324 3.16 -1.09 -22.56
C ARG A 324 3.93 -0.49 -23.73
N PHE A 325 5.25 -0.71 -23.81
CA PHE A 325 6.14 -0.06 -24.76
C PHE A 325 6.03 -0.64 -26.17
N PHE A 326 5.83 -1.96 -26.31
CA PHE A 326 5.73 -2.63 -27.61
C PHE A 326 4.29 -3.00 -28.02
N ARG A 327 3.29 -2.77 -27.15
CA ARG A 327 1.89 -3.17 -27.34
C ARG A 327 1.74 -4.68 -27.60
N LEU A 328 2.41 -5.48 -26.79
CA LEU A 328 2.38 -6.95 -26.86
C LEU A 328 1.30 -7.49 -25.92
N GLU A 329 0.05 -7.49 -26.39
CA GLU A 329 -1.08 -8.08 -25.67
C GLU A 329 -0.92 -9.60 -25.53
N GLY A 330 -1.10 -10.15 -24.31
CA GLY A 330 -1.09 -11.60 -24.05
C GLY A 330 0.27 -12.23 -23.69
N LEU A 331 1.30 -11.43 -23.36
CA LEU A 331 2.48 -11.96 -22.65
C LEU A 331 2.07 -12.36 -21.24
N GLU A 332 2.19 -13.64 -20.87
CA GLU A 332 2.00 -14.13 -19.50
C GLU A 332 3.36 -14.23 -18.80
N VAL A 333 3.41 -13.89 -17.52
CA VAL A 333 4.57 -14.17 -16.66
C VAL A 333 4.54 -15.68 -16.41
N ALA A 334 5.51 -16.43 -16.95
CA ALA A 334 5.68 -17.81 -16.57
C ALA A 334 6.30 -17.83 -15.17
N THR A 335 5.47 -17.78 -14.13
CA THR A 335 5.93 -18.03 -12.76
C THR A 335 6.36 -19.49 -12.71
N GLY A 336 7.66 -19.74 -12.58
CA GLY A 336 8.25 -21.08 -12.63
C GLY A 336 7.83 -21.95 -11.45
N THR A 337 6.59 -22.46 -11.46
CA THR A 337 6.09 -23.50 -10.57
C THR A 337 5.29 -24.55 -11.33
N GLU A 338 5.85 -25.09 -12.42
CA GLU A 338 5.46 -26.40 -12.93
C GLU A 338 6.69 -27.19 -13.34
N ASP A 339 7.15 -28.08 -12.45
CA ASP A 339 7.71 -29.40 -12.79
C ASP A 339 7.57 -30.39 -11.62
#